data_AF-A0A7C5KF11-F1
#
_entry.id   AF-A0A7C5KF11-F1
#
_cell.length_a   1.000
_cell.length_b   1.000
_cell.length_c   1.000
_cell.angle_alpha   90.00
_cell.angle_beta   90.00
_cell.angle_gamma   90.00
#
_symmetry.space_group_name_H-M   'P 1'
#
loop_
_entity.id
_entity.type
_entity.pdbx_description
1 polymer ?
#
loop_
_entity_poly.entity_id
_entity_poly.type
_entity_poly.pdbx_seq_one_letter_code
_entity_poly.pdbx_strand_id
1 'polypeptide(L)' 'MPEAAPRKSRPHPRAGSFYTVRKGDILGRIAQRHYGTVRAVPLILEANPSLGDGSRLRVGQRILLPFRKQVLPRVKGGR' A
#
# COMPACT_ATOMS: atom_id res chain seq x y z
N MET A 1 10.18 -33.78 -6.65
CA MET A 1 10.66 -32.40 -6.36
C MET A 1 9.46 -31.58 -5.91
N PRO A 2 9.36 -31.11 -4.65
CA PRO A 2 8.25 -30.25 -4.23
C PRO A 2 8.66 -28.79 -4.41
N GLU A 3 8.36 -28.17 -5.55
CA GLU A 3 8.55 -26.71 -5.70
C GLU A 3 7.28 -25.99 -5.25
N ALA A 4 7.42 -25.26 -4.16
CA ALA A 4 6.37 -24.69 -3.35
C ALA A 4 5.29 -23.94 -4.15
N ALA A 5 4.04 -24.27 -3.80
CA ALA A 5 2.79 -23.65 -4.20
C ALA A 5 2.84 -22.12 -4.39
N PRO A 6 1.98 -21.56 -5.28
CA PRO A 6 1.88 -20.12 -5.46
C PRO A 6 1.57 -19.52 -4.09
N ARG A 7 2.39 -18.56 -3.64
CA ARG A 7 2.07 -17.71 -2.48
C ARG A 7 0.89 -16.82 -2.87
N LYS A 8 -0.28 -17.45 -3.03
CA LYS A 8 -1.60 -16.84 -3.09
C LYS A 8 -1.65 -15.99 -1.83
N SER A 9 -1.47 -14.69 -2.01
CA SER A 9 -1.61 -13.69 -0.97
C SER A 9 -2.99 -13.91 -0.40
N ARG A 10 -3.06 -14.60 0.74
CA ARG A 10 -4.30 -15.01 1.37
C ARG A 10 -5.11 -13.72 1.54
N PRO A 11 -6.28 -13.58 0.88
CA PRO A 11 -7.03 -12.35 0.95
C PRO A 11 -7.57 -12.27 2.37
N HIS A 12 -6.87 -11.53 3.22
CA HIS A 12 -7.43 -11.15 4.50
C HIS A 12 -8.56 -10.18 4.19
N PRO A 13 -9.76 -10.36 4.76
CA PRO A 13 -10.89 -9.47 4.55
C PRO A 13 -10.67 -8.21 5.41
N ARG A 14 -9.65 -7.44 5.07
CA ARG A 14 -9.53 -6.03 5.45
C ARG A 14 -9.65 -5.30 4.13
N ALA A 15 -10.87 -4.87 3.81
CA ALA A 15 -11.25 -4.22 2.56
C ALA A 15 -10.12 -3.30 2.08
N GLY A 16 -9.34 -3.75 1.09
CA GLY A 16 -8.14 -3.09 0.62
C GLY A 16 -7.64 -3.70 -0.68
N SER A 17 -6.85 -2.95 -1.44
CA SER A 17 -6.27 -3.39 -2.71
C SER A 17 -4.81 -3.78 -2.54
N PHE A 18 -4.34 -4.82 -3.23
CA PHE A 18 -2.93 -5.15 -3.24
C PHE A 18 -2.20 -4.31 -4.30
N TYR A 19 -1.13 -3.63 -3.91
CA TYR A 19 -0.25 -2.89 -4.81
C TYR A 19 1.10 -3.58 -4.90
N THR A 20 1.65 -3.69 -6.11
CA THR A 20 3.01 -4.20 -6.33
C THR A 20 3.94 -3.00 -6.51
N VAL A 21 4.86 -2.83 -5.57
CA VAL A 21 5.84 -1.76 -5.57
C VAL A 21 6.68 -1.82 -6.85
N ARG A 22 6.82 -0.69 -7.53
CA ARG A 22 7.68 -0.53 -8.71
C ARG A 22 8.97 0.21 -8.36
N LYS A 23 9.96 0.14 -9.25
CA LYS A 23 11.23 0.85 -9.09
C LYS A 23 10.98 2.36 -9.00
N GLY A 24 11.45 2.98 -7.93
CA GLY A 24 11.26 4.41 -7.65
C GLY A 24 9.98 4.76 -6.90
N ASP A 25 9.15 3.77 -6.54
CA ASP A 25 8.05 3.99 -5.63
C ASP A 25 8.55 4.17 -4.20
N ILE A 26 7.94 5.13 -3.51
CA ILE A 26 8.14 5.38 -2.08
C ILE A 26 6.77 5.44 -1.41
N LEU A 27 6.68 5.09 -0.12
CA LEU A 27 5.43 5.07 0.62
C LEU A 27 4.67 6.39 0.51
N GLY A 28 5.36 7.53 0.60
CA GLY A 28 4.75 8.86 0.45
C GLY A 28 4.06 9.06 -0.89
N ARG A 29 4.69 8.66 -2.00
CA ARG A 29 4.11 8.78 -3.36
C ARG A 29 2.95 7.82 -3.56
N ILE A 30 3.08 6.58 -3.09
CA ILE A 30 1.98 5.61 -3.12
C ILE A 30 0.80 6.16 -2.31
N ALA A 31 1.07 6.68 -1.11
CA ALA A 31 0.05 7.26 -0.25
C ALA A 31 -0.63 8.47 -0.90
N GLN A 32 0.16 9.38 -1.47
CA GLN A 32 -0.33 10.55 -2.19
C GLN A 32 -1.17 10.15 -3.41
N ARG A 33 -0.78 9.12 -4.15
CA ARG A 33 -1.47 8.66 -5.36
C ARG A 33 -2.78 7.93 -5.06
N HIS A 34 -2.80 7.11 -4.00
CA HIS A 34 -3.96 6.29 -3.66
C HIS A 34 -4.92 6.96 -2.66
N TYR A 35 -4.40 7.81 -1.76
CA TYR A 35 -5.19 8.49 -0.73
C TYR A 35 -5.23 10.01 -0.88
N GLY A 36 -4.53 10.58 -1.86
CA GLY A 36 -4.47 12.03 -2.05
C GLY A 36 -3.64 12.76 -0.97
N THR A 37 -2.96 12.04 -0.09
CA THR A 37 -2.09 12.64 0.94
C THR A 37 -0.96 11.71 1.36
N VAL A 38 0.24 12.28 1.49
CA VAL A 38 1.39 11.61 2.14
C VAL A 38 1.13 11.25 3.60
N ARG A 39 0.15 11.89 4.26
CA ARG A 39 -0.24 11.58 5.65
C ARG A 39 -0.90 10.22 5.82
N ALA A 40 -1.21 9.52 4.72
CA ALA A 40 -1.76 8.17 4.76
C ALA A 40 -0.68 7.06 4.80
N VAL A 41 0.61 7.41 4.76
CA VAL A 41 1.72 6.45 4.96
C VAL A 41 1.56 5.58 6.21
N PRO A 42 1.27 6.11 7.43
CA PRO A 42 1.11 5.27 8.62
C PRO A 42 0.05 4.19 8.44
N LEU A 43 -1.05 4.46 7.73
CA LEU A 43 -2.11 3.47 7.49
C LEU A 43 -1.64 2.32 6.60
N ILE A 44 -0.76 2.59 5.64
CA ILE A 44 -0.13 1.56 4.82
C ILE A 44 0.80 0.71 5.71
N LEU A 45 1.56 1.34 6.61
CA LEU A 45 2.45 0.63 7.52
C LEU A 45 1.69 -0.25 8.52
N GLU A 46 0.62 0.28 9.12
CA GLU A 46 -0.26 -0.47 10.04
C GLU A 46 -0.90 -1.68 9.35
N ALA A 47 -1.30 -1.54 8.08
CA ALA A 47 -1.84 -2.64 7.29
C ALA A 47 -0.77 -3.65 6.82
N ASN A 48 0.51 -3.26 6.83
CA ASN A 48 1.63 -4.08 6.38
C ASN A 48 2.75 -4.10 7.44
N PRO A 49 2.55 -4.84 8.54
CA PRO A 49 3.59 -4.98 9.57
C PRO A 49 4.92 -5.54 9.00
N SER A 50 4.88 -6.28 7.89
CA SER A 50 6.07 -6.77 7.17
C SER A 50 6.92 -5.68 6.51
N LEU A 51 6.43 -4.43 6.41
CA LEU A 51 7.21 -3.29 5.90
C LEU A 51 8.08 -2.63 6.98
N GLY A 52 7.84 -2.95 8.26
CA GLY A 52 8.56 -2.34 9.39
C GLY A 52 8.48 -0.81 9.37
N ASP A 53 9.61 -0.15 9.60
CA ASP A 53 9.72 1.32 9.70
C ASP A 53 9.54 2.08 8.36
N GLY A 54 9.11 1.40 7.29
CA GLY A 54 8.77 2.04 6.02
C GLY A 54 9.94 2.60 5.21
N SER A 55 11.17 2.43 5.70
CA SER A 55 12.36 3.05 5.10
C SER A 55 12.78 2.43 3.76
N ARG A 56 12.35 1.20 3.42
CA ARG A 56 12.75 0.54 2.15
C ARG A 56 11.65 -0.33 1.57
N LEU A 57 10.88 0.22 0.63
CA LEU A 57 10.04 -0.58 -0.26
C LEU A 57 10.92 -1.34 -1.25
N ARG A 58 10.75 -2.67 -1.35
CA ARG A 58 11.46 -3.47 -2.37
C ARG A 58 10.64 -3.51 -3.65
N VAL A 59 11.29 -3.32 -4.79
CA VAL A 59 10.64 -3.49 -6.10
C VAL A 59 10.13 -4.92 -6.24
N GLY A 60 8.89 -5.08 -6.73
CA GLY A 60 8.20 -6.37 -6.80
C GLY A 60 7.51 -6.80 -5.50
N GLN A 61 7.67 -6.04 -4.42
CA GLN A 61 6.99 -6.31 -3.16
C GLN A 61 5.50 -6.02 -3.27
N ARG A 62 4.66 -6.97 -2.84
CA ARG A 62 3.22 -6.76 -2.71
C ARG A 62 2.89 -6.21 -1.34
N ILE A 63 2.21 -5.06 -1.32
CA ILE A 63 1.74 -4.39 -0.11
C ILE A 63 0.21 -4.26 -0.16
N LEU A 64 -0.43 -4.34 0.99
CA LEU A 64 -1.87 -4.13 1.15
C LEU A 64 -2.16 -2.65 1.34
N LEU A 65 -2.91 -2.05 0.43
CA LEU A 65 -3.44 -0.70 0.62
C LEU A 65 -4.85 -0.84 1.22
N PRO A 66 -5.06 -0.56 2.51
CA PRO A 66 -6.40 -0.59 3.09
C PRO A 66 -7.26 0.47 2.41
N PHE A 67 -8.52 0.18 2.09
CA PHE A 67 -9.46 1.24 1.75
C PHE A 67 -9.65 2.07 3.00
N ARG A 68 -9.12 3.30 2.99
CA ARG A 68 -9.62 4.29 3.93
C ARG A 68 -11.09 4.45 3.59
N LYS A 69 -11.99 4.20 4.54
CA LYS A 69 -13.31 4.83 4.50
C LYS A 69 -13.01 6.29 4.24
N GLN A 70 -13.41 6.76 3.06
CA GLN A 70 -13.08 8.07 2.53
C GLN A 70 -13.79 9.12 3.38
N VAL A 71 -13.24 9.40 4.56
CA VAL A 71 -13.56 10.61 5.31
C VAL A 71 -12.47 11.58 4.87
N LEU A 72 -12.71 12.29 3.77
CA LEU A 72 -12.35 13.69 3.54
C LEU A 72 -12.59 14.07 2.06
N PRO A 73 -13.00 15.33 1.82
CA PRO A 73 -13.59 15.77 0.56
C PRO A 73 -12.54 15.74 -0.55
N ARG A 74 -13.01 15.40 -1.75
CA ARG A 74 -12.25 15.50 -3.00
C ARG A 74 -11.83 16.96 -3.20
N VAL A 75 -10.67 17.38 -2.70
CA VAL A 75 -10.02 18.59 -3.16
C VAL A 75 -9.40 18.29 -4.53
N LYS A 76 -10.22 18.39 -5.57
CA LYS A 76 -9.77 18.91 -6.85
C LYS A 76 -9.34 20.35 -6.59
N GLY A 77 -8.07 20.67 -6.71
CA GLY A 77 -7.62 22.04 -6.46
C GLY A 77 -6.18 22.25 -6.89
N GLY A 78 -6.01 22.63 -8.15
CA GLY A 78 -4.75 23.11 -8.70
C GLY A 78 -5.00 23.52 -10.14
N ARG A 79 -5.45 24.77 -10.32
CA ARG A 79 -5.55 25.45 -11.61
C ARG A 79 -4.18 25.53 -12.27
#